data_AF-A0A640KVM3-F1
#
_entry.id   AF-A0A640KVM3-F1
#
_cell.length_a   1.000
_cell.length_b   1.000
_cell.length_c   1.000
_cell.angle_alpha   90.00
_cell.angle_beta   90.00
_cell.angle_gamma   90.00
#
_symmetry.space_group_name_H-M   'P 1'
#
loop_
_entity.id
_entity.type
_entity.pdbx_description
1 polymer ?
#
loop_
_entity_poly.entity_id
_entity_poly.type
_entity_poly.pdbx_seq_one_letter_code
_entity_poly.pdbx_strand_id
1 'polypeptide(L)'
;MKTGVMKRAHTKTQACPCHRRPSRLRSNHIFLPRVPRIRSNPLAHGCTRMQSAPMPLRPLLTRFRSLLFIASLSLTLRTTDTHTHVAMAKSKNHTNHNQSSKNHRNGIKGPVPLHLHNSKRGSWLPALVNARRVRKHNQKAALKRRRERIAAFAAKN
;
A
#
# COMPACT_ATOMS: atom_id res chain seq x y z
N MET A 1 -48.27 12.88 57.63
CA MET A 1 -46.93 12.29 57.88
C MET A 1 -46.00 12.62 56.72
N LYS A 2 -44.84 13.22 57.04
CA LYS A 2 -43.53 13.20 56.35
C LYS A 2 -43.43 13.61 54.86
N THR A 3 -43.02 14.87 54.68
CA THR A 3 -41.91 15.39 53.84
C THR A 3 -41.29 14.49 52.75
N GLY A 4 -41.10 15.07 51.55
CA GLY A 4 -40.23 14.52 50.52
C GLY A 4 -39.85 15.52 49.43
N VAL A 5 -39.13 16.57 49.79
CA VAL A 5 -38.46 17.49 48.84
C VAL A 5 -37.28 16.74 48.22
N MET A 6 -37.32 16.45 46.91
CA MET A 6 -36.14 16.01 46.16
C MET A 6 -35.52 17.17 45.38
N LYS A 7 -34.44 17.71 45.93
CA LYS A 7 -33.44 18.49 45.20
C LYS A 7 -32.53 17.52 44.44
N ARG A 8 -32.25 17.79 43.15
CA ARG A 8 -31.01 17.41 42.42
C ARG A 8 -30.97 18.24 41.13
N ALA A 9 -30.30 19.38 41.16
CA ALA A 9 -28.89 19.56 40.80
C ALA A 9 -28.74 19.88 39.31
N HIS A 10 -28.70 21.18 39.01
CA HIS A 10 -28.22 21.71 37.74
C HIS A 10 -26.74 21.34 37.57
N THR A 11 -26.43 20.41 36.67
CA THR A 11 -25.07 20.29 36.14
C THR A 11 -24.92 21.31 35.01
N LYS A 12 -24.22 22.40 35.30
CA LYS A 12 -23.73 23.33 34.29
C LYS A 12 -22.72 22.58 33.42
N THR A 13 -23.12 22.15 32.23
CA THR A 13 -22.19 21.75 31.17
C THR A 13 -21.42 22.99 30.75
N GLN A 14 -20.20 23.15 31.26
CA GLN A 14 -19.27 24.15 30.78
C GLN A 14 -18.88 23.78 29.35
N ALA A 15 -19.44 24.49 28.36
CA ALA A 15 -19.01 24.40 26.98
C ALA A 15 -17.64 25.08 26.84
N CYS A 16 -16.64 24.32 26.33
CA CYS A 16 -15.32 24.84 26.01
C CYS A 16 -15.40 25.95 24.93
N PRO A 17 -14.76 27.12 25.10
CA PRO A 17 -14.94 28.27 24.21
C PRO A 17 -13.99 28.31 22.99
N CYS A 18 -13.53 27.16 22.46
CA CYS A 18 -12.51 27.15 21.40
C CYS A 18 -13.00 26.80 19.97
N HIS A 19 -14.29 26.88 19.69
CA HIS A 19 -14.82 26.73 18.32
C HIS A 19 -15.41 28.03 17.76
N ARG A 20 -14.55 29.04 17.55
CA ARG A 20 -14.78 30.06 16.51
C ARG A 20 -14.14 29.57 15.21
N ARG A 21 -14.94 29.01 14.29
CA ARG A 21 -14.56 28.85 12.88
C ARG A 21 -14.68 30.24 12.20
N PRO A 22 -13.65 30.77 11.53
CA PRO A 22 -13.85 31.84 10.59
C PRO A 22 -14.39 31.28 9.27
N SER A 23 -15.55 31.78 8.85
CA SER A 23 -16.14 31.59 7.52
C SER A 23 -15.24 32.23 6.45
N ARG A 24 -14.38 31.44 5.81
CA ARG A 24 -13.75 31.87 4.55
C ARG A 24 -14.77 31.75 3.43
N LEU A 25 -15.35 32.88 3.04
CA LEU A 25 -15.95 33.09 1.74
C LEU A 25 -14.91 32.69 0.66
N ARG A 26 -15.15 31.58 -0.03
CA ARG A 26 -14.38 31.21 -1.22
C ARG A 26 -15.04 31.85 -2.43
N SER A 27 -14.30 32.73 -3.08
CA SER A 27 -14.62 33.31 -4.38
C SER A 27 -14.79 32.20 -5.43
N ASN A 28 -15.84 32.32 -6.23
CA ASN A 28 -16.10 31.48 -7.39
C ASN A 28 -15.12 31.83 -8.51
N HIS A 29 -13.99 31.14 -8.59
CA HIS A 29 -13.21 31.07 -9.83
C HIS A 29 -13.46 29.74 -10.51
N ILE A 30 -14.16 29.82 -11.64
CA ILE A 30 -14.42 28.73 -12.58
C ILE A 30 -13.07 28.29 -13.16
N PHE A 31 -12.57 27.13 -12.73
CA PHE A 31 -11.37 26.51 -13.28
C PHE A 31 -11.80 25.47 -14.31
N LEU A 32 -11.76 25.83 -15.60
CA LEU A 32 -11.99 24.88 -16.70
C LEU A 32 -10.82 23.88 -16.76
N PRO A 33 -11.06 22.56 -16.77
CA PRO A 33 -9.98 21.58 -16.86
C PRO A 33 -9.38 21.54 -18.28
N ARG A 34 -8.05 21.75 -18.37
CA ARG A 34 -7.26 21.47 -19.57
C ARG A 34 -7.30 19.97 -19.89
N VAL A 35 -7.69 19.65 -21.13
CA VAL A 35 -7.74 18.27 -21.67
C VAL A 35 -6.32 17.74 -21.92
N PRO A 36 -5.93 16.55 -21.44
CA PRO A 36 -4.64 15.96 -21.78
C PRO A 36 -4.64 15.35 -23.20
N ARG A 37 -3.58 15.64 -23.95
CA ARG A 37 -3.31 15.17 -25.32
C ARG A 37 -2.98 13.67 -25.29
N ILE A 38 -3.84 12.85 -25.89
CA ILE A 38 -3.64 11.39 -26.00
C ILE A 38 -2.51 11.12 -27.02
N ARG A 39 -1.38 10.58 -26.55
CA ARG A 39 -0.38 9.93 -27.43
C ARG A 39 -0.91 8.54 -27.80
N SER A 40 -1.01 8.28 -29.09
CA SER A 40 -1.33 6.98 -29.67
C SER A 40 -0.17 5.99 -29.46
N ASN A 41 -0.42 4.90 -28.73
CA ASN A 41 0.48 3.74 -28.71
C ASN A 41 0.05 2.75 -29.82
N PRO A 42 0.95 2.38 -30.75
CA PRO A 42 0.70 1.27 -31.65
C PRO A 42 0.96 -0.07 -30.95
N LEU A 43 0.03 -1.00 -31.17
CA LEU A 43 0.15 -2.42 -30.87
C LEU A 43 1.12 -3.08 -31.87
N ALA A 44 2.08 -3.87 -31.40
CA ALA A 44 2.66 -4.97 -32.18
C ALA A 44 3.40 -5.98 -31.28
N HIS A 45 2.86 -7.20 -31.27
CA HIS A 45 3.53 -8.51 -31.36
C HIS A 45 4.79 -8.82 -30.52
N GLY A 46 4.74 -9.96 -29.81
CA GLY A 46 5.96 -10.68 -29.42
C GLY A 46 5.84 -11.49 -28.14
N CYS A 47 5.29 -12.69 -28.23
CA CYS A 47 5.41 -13.71 -27.19
C CYS A 47 6.84 -14.28 -27.25
N THR A 48 7.75 -13.81 -26.39
CA THR A 48 9.07 -14.42 -26.24
C THR A 48 9.12 -15.28 -24.99
N ARG A 49 9.06 -16.59 -25.23
CA ARG A 49 9.45 -17.70 -24.36
C ARG A 49 10.73 -17.37 -23.58
N MET A 50 10.64 -17.10 -22.28
CA MET A 50 11.84 -16.99 -21.43
C MET A 50 12.46 -18.38 -21.29
N GLN A 51 13.61 -18.55 -21.95
CA GLN A 51 14.51 -19.66 -21.73
C GLN A 51 15.33 -19.36 -20.48
N SER A 52 15.35 -20.29 -19.53
CA SER A 52 16.20 -20.26 -18.34
C SER A 52 17.66 -20.43 -18.74
N ALA A 53 18.50 -19.42 -18.47
CA ALA A 53 19.94 -19.53 -18.61
C ALA A 53 20.56 -20.16 -17.34
N PRO A 54 21.51 -21.11 -17.46
CA PRO A 54 22.23 -21.68 -16.33
C PRO A 54 23.33 -20.76 -15.80
N MET A 55 23.48 -20.73 -14.46
CA MET A 55 24.50 -19.96 -13.74
C MET A 55 25.92 -20.49 -14.02
N PRO A 56 26.94 -19.64 -14.20
CA PRO A 56 28.32 -20.08 -14.33
C PRO A 56 28.97 -20.35 -12.96
N LEU A 57 29.54 -21.54 -12.84
CA LEU A 57 30.45 -21.96 -11.77
C LEU A 57 31.76 -21.15 -11.85
N ARG A 58 32.19 -20.58 -10.72
CA ARG A 58 33.51 -19.93 -10.58
C ARG A 58 34.54 -20.95 -10.07
N PRO A 59 35.72 -21.07 -10.69
CA PRO A 59 36.79 -21.95 -10.21
C PRO A 59 37.93 -21.19 -9.52
N LEU A 60 38.86 -21.99 -8.99
CA LEU A 60 40.26 -21.73 -8.61
C LEU A 60 40.48 -21.29 -7.15
N LEU A 61 40.94 -22.21 -6.28
CA LEU A 61 42.34 -22.60 -6.06
C LEU A 61 43.18 -21.48 -5.40
N THR A 62 43.32 -21.55 -4.08
CA THR A 62 44.51 -21.07 -3.37
C THR A 62 45.02 -22.15 -2.42
N ARG A 63 45.94 -22.95 -2.97
CA ARG A 63 47.14 -23.56 -2.39
C ARG A 63 47.32 -23.47 -0.87
N PHE A 64 47.46 -24.65 -0.29
CA PHE A 64 48.38 -24.99 0.80
C PHE A 64 49.57 -24.03 0.93
N ARG A 65 49.70 -23.37 2.08
CA ARG A 65 51.02 -22.97 2.61
C ARG A 65 51.17 -23.50 4.03
N SER A 66 52.06 -24.47 4.11
CA SER A 66 53.05 -24.68 5.17
C SER A 66 52.54 -24.87 6.60
N LEU A 67 52.57 -26.15 7.00
CA LEU A 67 53.01 -26.61 8.32
C LEU A 67 54.29 -25.86 8.76
N LEU A 68 54.42 -25.68 10.07
CA LEU A 68 55.57 -25.12 10.83
C LEU A 68 55.53 -23.59 11.05
N PHE A 69 54.67 -23.13 11.95
CA PHE A 69 55.07 -22.08 12.88
C PHE A 69 55.08 -22.67 14.30
N ILE A 70 56.31 -22.73 14.82
CA ILE A 70 56.73 -23.44 16.00
C ILE A 70 56.22 -22.73 17.25
N ALA A 71 55.94 -23.54 18.26
CA ALA A 71 55.71 -23.18 19.64
C ALA A 71 56.62 -22.05 20.17
N SER A 72 56.01 -20.94 20.60
CA SER A 72 56.51 -20.06 21.65
C SER A 72 55.32 -19.84 22.58
N LEU A 73 55.14 -20.70 23.59
CA LEU A 73 55.65 -20.49 24.94
C LEU A 73 55.18 -19.15 25.56
N SER A 74 54.53 -19.30 26.71
CA SER A 74 54.32 -18.29 27.76
C SER A 74 53.01 -17.50 27.73
N LEU A 75 52.02 -18.07 28.44
CA LEU A 75 51.40 -17.43 29.59
C LEU A 75 50.72 -16.06 29.36
N THR A 76 49.52 -16.09 28.79
CA THR A 76 48.49 -15.10 29.15
C THR A 76 47.27 -15.87 29.64
N LEU A 77 47.10 -15.85 30.96
CA LEU A 77 45.87 -16.08 31.72
C LEU A 77 44.87 -17.08 31.12
N ARG A 78 44.82 -18.25 31.77
CA ARG A 78 43.58 -19.01 31.89
C ARG A 78 42.54 -18.09 32.53
N THR A 79 41.80 -17.33 31.73
CA THR A 79 40.42 -17.05 32.09
C THR A 79 39.74 -18.41 31.98
N THR A 80 39.68 -19.13 33.10
CA THR A 80 38.61 -20.10 33.27
C THR A 80 37.36 -19.27 33.10
N ASP A 81 36.79 -19.28 31.90
CA ASP A 81 35.44 -18.83 31.65
C ASP A 81 34.61 -19.70 32.58
N THR A 82 34.38 -19.18 33.79
CA THR A 82 33.24 -19.53 34.59
C THR A 82 32.09 -19.22 33.65
N HIS A 83 31.61 -20.24 32.94
CA HIS A 83 30.26 -20.33 32.43
C HIS A 83 29.35 -20.30 33.67
N THR A 84 29.38 -19.15 34.35
CA THR A 84 28.30 -18.66 35.18
C THR A 84 27.09 -18.89 34.31
N HIS A 85 26.18 -19.66 34.85
CA HIS A 85 24.91 -19.93 34.23
C HIS A 85 24.22 -18.56 34.10
N VAL A 86 24.51 -17.84 33.00
CA VAL A 86 23.90 -16.57 32.67
C VAL A 86 22.46 -16.95 32.40
N ALA A 87 21.67 -16.98 33.47
CA ALA A 87 20.23 -17.08 33.41
C ALA A 87 19.83 -16.06 32.34
N MET A 88 19.31 -16.56 31.21
CA MET A 88 18.99 -15.74 30.04
C MET A 88 18.34 -14.47 30.53
N ALA A 89 19.07 -13.36 30.47
CA ALA A 89 18.61 -12.12 31.05
C ALA A 89 17.29 -11.77 30.35
N LYS A 90 16.21 -11.68 31.14
CA LYS A 90 14.87 -11.53 30.60
C LYS A 90 14.83 -10.24 29.77
N SER A 91 14.53 -10.36 28.48
CA SER A 91 14.32 -9.23 27.60
C SER A 91 12.85 -8.82 27.59
N LYS A 92 12.54 -7.64 27.04
CA LYS A 92 11.15 -7.17 26.92
C LYS A 92 10.44 -7.95 25.80
N ASN A 93 9.37 -8.66 26.14
CA ASN A 93 8.67 -9.55 25.20
C ASN A 93 7.89 -8.81 24.08
N HIS A 94 7.44 -7.58 24.32
CA HIS A 94 6.63 -6.81 23.35
C HIS A 94 6.67 -5.30 23.63
N THR A 95 6.71 -4.47 22.57
CA THR A 95 6.53 -3.01 22.67
C THR A 95 5.95 -2.41 21.40
N ASN A 96 5.03 -1.47 21.55
CA ASN A 96 4.44 -0.66 20.48
C ASN A 96 4.94 0.80 20.49
N HIS A 97 5.94 1.13 21.30
CA HIS A 97 6.29 2.52 21.66
C HIS A 97 6.61 3.41 20.45
N ASN A 98 7.38 2.93 19.47
CA ASN A 98 7.80 3.71 18.31
C ASN A 98 7.03 3.39 17.02
N GLN A 99 6.00 2.53 17.06
CA GLN A 99 5.33 2.15 15.81
C GLN A 99 4.46 3.28 15.26
N SER A 100 3.78 4.03 16.13
CA SER A 100 2.97 5.18 15.71
C SER A 100 3.85 6.23 15.02
N SER A 101 4.97 6.63 15.63
CA SER A 101 5.93 7.56 15.03
C SER A 101 6.45 7.06 13.68
N LYS A 102 6.81 5.77 13.57
CA LYS A 102 7.22 5.16 12.29
C LYS A 102 6.12 5.20 11.22
N ASN A 103 4.88 4.90 11.57
CA ASN A 103 3.75 4.92 10.65
C ASN A 103 3.45 6.33 10.10
N HIS A 104 3.73 7.36 10.90
CA HIS A 104 3.48 8.76 10.52
C HIS A 104 4.64 9.46 9.82
N ARG A 105 5.84 8.85 9.71
CA ARG A 105 6.98 9.45 8.97
C ARG A 105 6.64 9.84 7.54
N ASN A 106 5.86 9.01 6.86
CA ASN A 106 5.40 9.24 5.48
C ASN A 106 3.88 9.44 5.40
N GLY A 107 3.21 9.49 6.56
CA GLY A 107 1.76 9.45 6.69
C GLY A 107 1.17 8.07 6.38
N ILE A 108 0.05 7.77 7.05
CA ILE A 108 -0.76 6.59 6.75
C ILE A 108 -1.58 6.92 5.49
N LYS A 109 -1.30 6.24 4.38
CA LYS A 109 -2.04 6.43 3.13
C LYS A 109 -3.49 6.00 3.31
N GLY A 110 -4.41 6.89 2.97
CA GLY A 110 -5.85 6.58 2.98
C GLY A 110 -6.25 5.56 1.91
N PRO A 111 -7.48 5.02 2.00
CA PRO A 111 -7.99 4.09 0.99
C PRO A 111 -8.17 4.77 -0.36
N VAL A 112 -8.04 3.98 -1.43
CA VAL A 112 -8.27 4.43 -2.80
C VAL A 112 -9.78 4.63 -3.08
N PRO A 113 -10.16 5.55 -3.98
CA PRO A 113 -11.57 5.76 -4.34
C PRO A 113 -12.26 4.51 -4.90
N LEU A 114 -13.57 4.39 -4.69
CA LEU A 114 -14.38 3.21 -5.05
C LEU A 114 -14.45 2.90 -6.55
N HIS A 115 -14.20 3.89 -7.42
CA HIS A 115 -14.19 3.65 -8.86
C HIS A 115 -12.87 3.02 -9.34
N LEU A 116 -11.83 3.05 -8.51
CA LEU A 116 -10.52 2.50 -8.81
C LEU A 116 -10.43 1.08 -8.24
N HIS A 117 -9.87 0.14 -9.02
CA HIS A 117 -9.70 -1.27 -8.62
C HIS A 117 -10.98 -1.98 -8.14
N ASN A 118 -12.15 -1.59 -8.68
CA ASN A 118 -13.47 -2.14 -8.34
C ASN A 118 -13.76 -3.50 -9.01
N SER A 119 -12.91 -4.49 -8.77
CA SER A 119 -13.12 -5.84 -9.28
C SER A 119 -14.40 -6.45 -8.71
N LYS A 120 -15.22 -7.08 -9.57
CA LYS A 120 -16.43 -7.81 -9.13
C LYS A 120 -16.14 -9.29 -8.85
N ARG A 121 -14.88 -9.66 -8.58
CA ARG A 121 -14.52 -11.04 -8.26
C ARG A 121 -15.11 -11.40 -6.89
N GLY A 122 -15.76 -12.56 -6.78
CA GLY A 122 -16.43 -12.99 -5.54
C GLY A 122 -17.85 -12.44 -5.33
N SER A 123 -18.38 -11.64 -6.25
CA SER A 123 -19.80 -11.25 -6.21
C SER A 123 -20.72 -12.39 -6.69
N TRP A 124 -22.03 -12.24 -6.52
CA TRP A 124 -23.04 -13.21 -6.92
C TRP A 124 -22.92 -13.64 -8.40
N LEU A 125 -22.76 -14.95 -8.63
CA LEU A 125 -22.38 -15.52 -9.91
C LEU A 125 -23.41 -15.30 -11.04
N PRO A 126 -24.74 -15.48 -10.83
CA PRO A 126 -25.73 -15.23 -11.87
C PRO A 126 -25.70 -13.79 -12.40
N ALA A 127 -25.54 -12.79 -11.52
CA ALA A 127 -25.36 -11.40 -11.94
C ALA A 127 -24.06 -11.19 -12.74
N LEU A 128 -22.95 -11.86 -12.38
CA LEU A 128 -21.69 -11.77 -13.12
C LEU A 128 -21.81 -12.33 -14.55
N VAL A 129 -22.49 -13.45 -14.71
CA VAL A 129 -22.73 -14.06 -16.01
C VAL A 129 -23.59 -13.15 -16.87
N ASN A 130 -24.67 -12.60 -16.32
CA ASN A 130 -25.52 -11.64 -17.02
C ASN A 130 -24.74 -10.37 -17.42
N ALA A 131 -24.04 -9.76 -16.47
CA ALA A 131 -23.23 -8.57 -16.73
C ALA A 131 -22.12 -8.79 -17.76
N ARG A 132 -21.61 -10.03 -17.91
CA ARG A 132 -20.68 -10.40 -18.99
C ARG A 132 -21.38 -10.40 -20.35
N ARG A 133 -22.56 -11.02 -20.46
CA ARG A 133 -23.35 -11.08 -21.71
C ARG A 133 -23.75 -9.68 -22.17
N VAL A 134 -24.25 -8.83 -21.27
CA VAL A 134 -24.62 -7.43 -21.55
C VAL A 134 -23.42 -6.63 -22.05
N ARG A 135 -22.26 -6.71 -21.37
CA ARG A 135 -21.05 -5.98 -21.80
C ARG A 135 -20.56 -6.39 -23.18
N LYS A 136 -20.65 -7.67 -23.55
CA LYS A 136 -20.32 -8.15 -24.90
C LYS A 136 -21.21 -7.50 -25.97
N HIS A 137 -22.52 -7.38 -25.71
CA HIS A 137 -23.43 -6.70 -26.63
C HIS A 137 -23.16 -5.19 -26.71
N ASN A 138 -22.95 -4.53 -25.57
CA ASN A 138 -22.66 -3.09 -25.52
C ASN A 138 -21.38 -2.73 -26.29
N GLN A 139 -20.37 -3.59 -26.28
CA GLN A 139 -19.16 -3.41 -27.07
C GLN A 139 -19.47 -3.43 -28.58
N LYS A 140 -20.27 -4.39 -29.06
CA LYS A 140 -20.71 -4.44 -30.46
C LYS A 140 -21.52 -3.20 -30.84
N ALA A 141 -22.44 -2.78 -29.98
CA ALA A 141 -23.24 -1.58 -30.18
C ALA A 141 -22.35 -0.32 -30.26
N ALA A 142 -21.34 -0.19 -29.39
CA ALA A 142 -20.39 0.93 -29.43
C ALA A 142 -19.59 0.98 -30.74
N LEU A 143 -19.16 -0.18 -31.25
CA LEU A 143 -18.48 -0.27 -32.55
C LEU A 143 -19.41 0.13 -33.71
N LYS A 144 -20.67 -0.33 -33.70
CA LYS A 144 -21.68 0.06 -34.70
C LYS A 144 -21.92 1.57 -34.68
N ARG A 145 -22.18 2.14 -33.50
CA ARG A 145 -22.36 3.59 -33.30
C ARG A 145 -21.15 4.38 -33.77
N ARG A 146 -19.92 3.88 -33.55
CA ARG A 146 -18.70 4.53 -34.04
C ARG A 146 -18.66 4.57 -35.57
N ARG A 147 -19.03 3.48 -36.25
CA ARG A 147 -19.10 3.42 -37.72
C ARG A 147 -20.13 4.41 -38.27
N GLU A 148 -21.33 4.42 -37.68
CA GLU A 148 -22.42 5.34 -38.05
C GLU A 148 -21.98 6.80 -37.90
N ARG A 149 -21.30 7.15 -36.79
CA ARG A 149 -20.75 8.50 -36.57
C ARG A 149 -19.72 8.91 -37.62
N ILE A 150 -18.86 7.99 -38.07
CA ILE A 150 -17.86 8.27 -39.11
C ILE A 150 -18.55 8.50 -40.45
N ALA A 151 -19.52 7.67 -40.82
CA ALA A 151 -20.29 7.83 -42.05
C ALA A 151 -21.09 9.14 -42.06
N ALA A 152 -21.76 9.47 -40.96
CA ALA A 152 -22.49 10.72 -40.82
C ALA A 152 -21.59 11.95 -40.89
N PHE A 153 -20.36 11.86 -40.36
CA PHE A 153 -19.37 12.92 -40.50
C PHE A 153 -18.87 13.07 -41.93
N ALA A 154 -18.62 11.95 -42.62
CA ALA A 154 -18.19 11.95 -44.02
C ALA A 154 -19.27 12.47 -44.97
N ALA A 155 -20.55 12.25 -44.68
CA ALA A 155 -21.66 12.77 -45.48
C ALA A 155 -21.97 14.26 -45.25
N LYS A 156 -21.44 14.84 -44.16
CA LYS A 156 -21.68 16.25 -43.80
C LYS A 156 -20.62 17.19 -44.39
N ASN A 157 -19.43 16.68 -44.69
CA ASN A 157 -18.36 17.43 -45.36
C ASN A 157 -18.38 17.11 -46.86
#